data_AF-A0A0B4RAQ4-F1
#
_entry.id   AF-A0A0B4RAQ4-F1
#
_cell.length_a   1.000
_cell.length_b   1.000
_cell.length_c   1.000
_cell.angle_alpha   90.00
_cell.angle_beta   90.00
_cell.angle_gamma   90.00
#
_symmetry.space_group_name_H-M   'P 1'
#
loop_
_entity.id
_entity.type
_entity.pdbx_description
1 polymer ?
#
loop_
_entity_poly.entity_id
_entity_poly.type
_entity_poly.pdbx_seq_one_letter_code
_entity_poly.pdbx_strand_id
1 'polypeptide(L)'
;MSYFLKLNVISMLYAFIVFIPFELMLNGYRISRLTEWDLATVNTITNISSLSLFTGGTILVYFLTTNWLEERKVNYVTAILWLPNFVLFVLIFAYVFPITYGGDEPNPVIGLLTIGGALGYPFYILVLNTIAMNRAC
;
A
#
# COMPACT_ATOMS: atom_id res chain seq x y z
N MET A 1 4.58 -14.88 19.33
CA MET A 1 3.37 -14.69 18.48
C MET A 1 3.23 -15.86 17.53
N SER A 2 2.02 -16.37 17.32
CA SER A 2 1.80 -17.50 16.40
C SER A 2 2.19 -17.11 14.97
N TYR A 3 2.60 -18.11 14.17
CA TYR A 3 2.95 -17.90 12.76
C TYR A 3 1.79 -17.27 11.97
N PHE A 4 0.56 -17.72 12.23
CA PHE A 4 -0.65 -17.16 11.62
C PHE A 4 -0.80 -15.66 11.85
N LEU A 5 -0.55 -15.18 13.08
CA LEU A 5 -0.61 -13.75 13.39
C LEU A 5 0.50 -12.97 12.68
N LYS A 6 1.73 -13.51 12.64
CA LYS A 6 2.86 -12.87 11.92
C LYS A 6 2.55 -12.70 10.43
N LEU A 7 1.98 -13.73 9.79
CA LEU A 7 1.59 -13.72 8.38
C LEU A 7 0.54 -12.65 8.09
N ASN A 8 -0.47 -12.53 8.95
CA ASN A 8 -1.51 -11.51 8.82
C ASN A 8 -0.97 -10.09 9.03
N VAL A 9 -0.09 -9.88 10.02
CA VAL A 9 0.55 -8.58 10.24
C VAL A 9 1.36 -8.15 9.02
N ILE A 10 2.15 -9.05 8.43
CA ILE A 10 2.92 -8.73 7.23
C ILE A 10 2.01 -8.47 6.02
N SER A 11 0.93 -9.23 5.85
CA SER A 11 -0.08 -8.98 4.81
C SER A 11 -0.75 -7.62 4.97
N MET A 12 -1.02 -7.21 6.21
CA MET A 12 -1.56 -5.90 6.54
C MET A 12 -0.56 -4.77 6.27
N LEU A 13 0.73 -4.99 6.53
CA LEU A 13 1.77 -4.03 6.19
C LEU A 13 1.92 -3.85 4.67
N TYR A 14 1.87 -4.93 3.90
CA TYR A 14 1.80 -4.83 2.43
C TYR A 14 0.60 -3.97 2.00
N ALA A 15 -0.59 -4.26 2.53
CA ALA A 15 -1.78 -3.45 2.23
C ALA A 15 -1.60 -1.97 2.59
N PHE A 16 -0.99 -1.68 3.74
CA PHE A 16 -0.80 -0.31 4.22
C PHE A 16 0.19 0.49 3.36
N ILE A 17 1.26 -0.16 2.89
CA ILE A 17 2.29 0.46 2.03
C ILE A 17 1.70 0.96 0.72
N VAL A 18 0.74 0.23 0.13
CA VAL A 18 0.09 0.63 -1.13
C VAL A 18 -1.16 1.50 -0.90
N PHE A 19 -1.83 1.35 0.25
CA PHE A 19 -2.99 2.15 0.64
C PHE A 19 -2.68 3.65 0.71
N ILE A 20 -1.63 4.04 1.44
CA ILE A 20 -1.33 5.47 1.61
C ILE A 20 -1.06 6.19 0.26
N PRO A 21 -0.18 5.69 -0.63
CA PRO A 21 0.07 6.32 -1.92
C PRO A 21 -1.19 6.45 -2.77
N PHE A 22 -2.03 5.41 -2.78
CA PHE A 22 -3.29 5.43 -3.53
C PHE A 22 -4.26 6.47 -2.98
N GLU A 23 -4.45 6.55 -1.66
CA GLU A 23 -5.30 7.58 -1.07
C GLU A 23 -4.75 8.99 -1.28
N LEU A 24 -3.44 9.19 -1.19
CA LEU A 24 -2.84 10.50 -1.47
C LEU A 24 -3.09 10.94 -2.92
N MET A 25 -2.95 10.02 -3.88
CA MET A 25 -3.24 10.29 -5.29
C MET A 25 -4.74 10.55 -5.55
N LEU A 26 -5.61 9.72 -4.96
CA LEU A 26 -7.06 9.81 -5.16
C LEU A 26 -7.67 11.04 -4.47
N ASN A 27 -7.04 11.56 -3.43
CA ASN A 27 -7.52 12.73 -2.67
C ASN A 27 -6.72 14.00 -2.97
N GLY A 28 -5.94 14.06 -4.06
CA GLY A 28 -5.09 15.21 -4.39
C GLY A 28 -5.85 16.55 -4.45
N TYR A 29 -7.05 16.56 -5.06
CA TYR A 29 -7.90 17.76 -5.11
C TYR A 29 -8.42 18.18 -3.73
N ARG A 30 -8.82 17.20 -2.92
CA ARG A 30 -9.28 17.45 -1.55
C ARG A 30 -8.17 18.03 -0.68
N ILE A 31 -6.96 17.48 -0.78
CA ILE A 31 -5.78 18.00 -0.06
C ILE A 31 -5.52 19.44 -0.50
N SER A 32 -5.44 19.69 -1.81
CA SER A 32 -5.25 21.04 -2.37
C SER A 32 -6.28 22.04 -1.86
N ARG A 33 -7.57 21.67 -1.82
CA ARG A 33 -8.63 22.55 -1.30
C ARG A 33 -8.50 22.81 0.20
N LEU A 34 -8.21 21.79 1.00
CA LEU A 34 -8.16 21.90 2.47
C LEU A 34 -6.90 22.61 2.97
N THR A 35 -5.78 22.50 2.25
CA THR A 35 -4.52 23.14 2.62
C THR A 35 -4.26 24.44 1.87
N GLU A 36 -5.10 24.79 0.90
CA GLU A 36 -4.90 25.88 -0.06
C GLU A 36 -3.58 25.76 -0.84
N TRP A 37 -3.04 24.55 -0.93
CA TRP A 37 -1.84 24.28 -1.71
C TRP A 37 -2.18 24.12 -3.18
N ASP A 38 -1.30 24.62 -4.05
CA ASP A 38 -1.42 24.33 -5.46
C ASP A 38 -1.20 22.83 -5.73
N LEU A 39 -1.77 22.34 -6.84
CA LEU A 39 -1.70 20.92 -7.18
C LEU A 39 -0.27 20.45 -7.46
N ALA A 40 0.64 21.30 -7.92
CA ALA A 40 2.02 20.91 -8.15
C ALA A 40 2.75 20.63 -6.82
N THR A 41 2.48 21.43 -5.79
CA THR A 41 2.97 21.18 -4.42
C THR A 41 2.40 19.88 -3.86
N VAL A 42 1.09 19.66 -3.96
CA VAL A 42 0.44 18.42 -3.50
C VAL A 42 1.00 17.19 -4.21
N ASN A 43 1.19 17.26 -5.52
CA ASN A 43 1.75 16.17 -6.31
C ASN A 43 3.21 15.88 -5.93
N THR A 44 4.02 16.92 -5.74
CA THR A 44 5.42 16.78 -5.29
C THR A 44 5.50 16.06 -3.94
N ILE A 45 4.70 16.51 -2.96
CA ILE A 45 4.66 15.91 -1.62
C ILE A 45 4.14 14.47 -1.69
N THR A 46 3.11 14.22 -2.49
CA THR A 46 2.56 12.88 -2.71
C THR A 46 3.61 11.94 -3.29
N ASN A 47 4.36 12.37 -4.29
CA ASN A 47 5.41 11.58 -4.91
C ASN A 47 6.57 11.28 -3.94
N ILE A 48 7.03 12.29 -3.19
CA ILE A 48 8.09 12.12 -2.19
C ILE A 48 7.63 11.16 -1.07
N SER A 49 6.41 11.35 -0.58
CA SER A 49 5.83 10.51 0.48
C SER A 49 5.65 9.07 0.01
N SER A 50 5.16 8.88 -1.22
CA SER A 50 4.97 7.57 -1.83
C SER A 50 6.29 6.84 -2.03
N LEU A 51 7.31 7.52 -2.55
CA LEU A 51 8.65 6.95 -2.70
C LEU A 51 9.24 6.56 -1.34
N SER A 52 9.18 7.47 -0.36
CA SER A 52 9.71 7.24 0.98
C SER A 52 9.03 6.06 1.66
N LEU A 53 7.70 5.97 1.59
CA LEU A 53 6.92 4.88 2.16
C LEU A 53 7.17 3.56 1.43
N PHE A 54 7.26 3.57 0.11
CA PHE A 54 7.51 2.35 -0.66
C PHE A 54 8.92 1.81 -0.38
N THR A 55 9.93 2.67 -0.35
CA THR A 55 11.31 2.29 0.00
C THR A 55 11.41 1.80 1.45
N GLY A 56 10.96 2.61 2.41
CA GLY A 56 11.02 2.26 3.84
C GLY A 56 10.16 1.04 4.17
N GLY A 57 8.97 0.96 3.59
CA GLY A 57 8.06 -0.17 3.70
C GLY A 57 8.62 -1.45 3.11
N THR A 58 9.26 -1.39 1.93
CA THR A 58 9.95 -2.55 1.34
C THR A 58 11.05 -3.06 2.27
N ILE A 59 11.90 -2.16 2.80
CA ILE A 59 12.97 -2.54 3.73
C ILE A 59 12.39 -3.18 4.99
N LEU A 60 11.36 -2.56 5.57
CA LEU A 60 10.70 -3.06 6.77
C LEU A 60 10.09 -4.45 6.54
N VAL A 61 9.31 -4.62 5.48
CA VAL A 61 8.64 -5.90 5.20
C VAL A 61 9.64 -6.97 4.80
N TYR A 62 10.70 -6.63 4.07
CA TYR A 62 11.82 -7.53 3.81
C TYR A 62 12.43 -8.04 5.12
N PHE A 63 12.81 -7.12 6.02
CA PHE A 63 13.40 -7.47 7.31
C PHE A 63 12.45 -8.33 8.15
N LEU A 64 11.17 -7.97 8.23
CA LEU A 64 10.18 -8.76 8.97
C LEU A 64 9.96 -10.14 8.34
N THR A 65 9.93 -10.24 7.01
CA THR A 65 9.74 -11.52 6.32
C THR A 65 10.90 -12.47 6.61
N THR A 66 12.15 -12.00 6.48
CA THR A 66 13.35 -12.82 6.76
C THR A 66 13.42 -13.24 8.23
N ASN A 67 13.05 -12.37 9.18
CA ASN A 67 13.19 -12.67 10.61
C ASN A 67 11.97 -13.37 11.22
N TRP A 68 10.76 -13.14 10.71
CA TRP A 68 9.53 -13.63 11.35
C TRP A 68 8.92 -14.84 10.67
N LEU A 69 9.03 -14.94 9.34
CA LEU A 69 8.22 -15.88 8.56
C LEU A 69 8.90 -17.21 8.22
N GLU A 70 10.16 -17.42 8.61
CA GLU A 70 10.92 -18.63 8.29
C GLU A 70 10.92 -18.94 6.77
N GLU A 71 11.67 -19.93 6.29
CA GLU A 71 11.72 -20.26 4.87
C GLU A 71 10.53 -21.12 4.41
N ARG A 72 9.31 -20.67 4.71
CA ARG A 72 8.07 -21.43 4.43
C ARG A 72 7.40 -20.96 3.16
N LYS A 73 7.00 -21.92 2.30
CA LYS A 73 6.19 -21.64 1.10
C LYS A 73 4.85 -20.96 1.40
N VAL A 74 4.35 -21.08 2.63
CA VAL A 74 3.10 -20.42 3.07
C VAL A 74 3.24 -18.89 3.06
N ASN A 75 4.46 -18.34 3.06
CA ASN A 75 4.69 -16.89 2.99
C ASN A 75 4.12 -16.26 1.71
N TYR A 76 4.08 -17.01 0.59
CA TYR A 76 3.50 -16.54 -0.67
C TYR A 76 2.00 -16.23 -0.59
N VAL A 77 1.29 -16.74 0.43
CA VAL A 77 -0.12 -16.43 0.68
C VAL A 77 -0.32 -14.94 1.01
N THR A 78 0.73 -14.23 1.45
CA THR A 78 0.71 -12.76 1.62
C THR A 78 0.37 -12.01 0.33
N ALA A 79 0.70 -12.58 -0.85
CA ALA A 79 0.36 -12.01 -2.16
C ALA A 79 -1.14 -12.03 -2.48
N ILE A 80 -1.94 -12.76 -1.69
CA ILE A 80 -3.40 -12.77 -1.76
C ILE A 80 -3.99 -12.02 -0.55
N LEU A 81 -3.44 -12.26 0.65
CA LEU A 81 -3.98 -11.70 1.90
C LEU A 81 -3.83 -10.18 2.02
N TRP A 82 -2.94 -9.53 1.27
CA TRP A 82 -2.89 -8.07 1.26
C TRP A 82 -4.20 -7.46 0.75
N LEU A 83 -4.89 -8.08 -0.22
CA LEU A 83 -6.04 -7.49 -0.88
C LEU A 83 -7.25 -7.34 0.05
N PRO A 84 -7.68 -8.36 0.83
CA PRO A 84 -8.72 -8.17 1.84
C PRO A 84 -8.40 -7.07 2.85
N ASN A 85 -7.14 -6.97 3.30
CA ASN A 85 -6.70 -5.92 4.21
C ASN A 85 -6.74 -4.53 3.55
N PHE A 86 -6.34 -4.44 2.28
CA PHE A 86 -6.39 -3.20 1.51
C PHE A 86 -7.83 -2.73 1.31
N VAL A 87 -8.73 -3.63 0.93
CA VAL A 87 -10.17 -3.33 0.81
C VAL A 87 -10.74 -2.84 2.13
N LEU A 88 -10.38 -3.50 3.25
CA LEU A 88 -10.80 -3.05 4.59
C LEU A 88 -10.33 -1.61 4.86
N PHE A 89 -9.07 -1.28 4.56
CA PHE A 89 -8.55 0.08 4.75
C PHE A 89 -9.28 1.11 3.89
N VAL A 90 -9.53 0.82 2.61
CA VAL A 90 -10.30 1.71 1.73
C VAL A 90 -11.71 1.91 2.25
N LEU A 91 -12.40 0.85 2.69
CA LEU A 91 -13.75 0.95 3.24
C LEU A 91 -13.79 1.78 4.53
N ILE A 92 -12.83 1.57 5.44
CA ILE A 92 -12.71 2.36 6.67
C ILE A 92 -12.45 3.82 6.31
N PHE A 93 -11.53 4.09 5.38
CA PHE A 93 -11.19 5.45 4.98
C PHE A 93 -12.38 6.16 4.32
N ALA A 94 -13.08 5.50 3.40
CA ALA A 94 -14.27 6.04 2.74
C ALA A 94 -15.41 6.31 3.75
N TYR A 95 -15.52 5.49 4.80
CA TYR A 95 -16.50 5.69 5.87
C TYR A 95 -16.14 6.89 6.77
N VAL A 96 -14.87 7.02 7.15
CA VAL A 96 -14.41 8.10 8.05
C VAL A 96 -14.28 9.45 7.31
N PHE A 97 -13.90 9.42 6.03
CA PHE A 97 -13.64 10.60 5.20
C PHE A 97 -14.45 10.60 3.90
N PRO A 98 -15.80 10.57 3.96
CA PRO A 98 -16.64 10.48 2.77
C PRO A 98 -16.43 11.66 1.81
N ILE A 99 -16.54 11.40 0.51
CA ILE A 99 -16.54 12.45 -0.52
C ILE A 99 -17.91 13.15 -0.51
N THR A 100 -17.94 14.42 -0.10
CA THR A 100 -19.16 15.23 -0.01
C THR A 100 -19.19 16.38 -1.02
N TYR A 101 -18.05 16.69 -1.63
CA TYR A 101 -17.91 17.74 -2.64
C TYR A 101 -17.45 17.12 -3.96
N GLY A 102 -18.25 17.26 -5.00
CA GLY A 102 -17.98 16.62 -6.30
C GLY A 102 -16.67 17.09 -6.97
N GLY A 103 -16.17 18.29 -6.64
CA GLY A 103 -14.87 18.73 -7.12
C GLY A 103 -13.66 18.04 -6.46
N ASP A 104 -13.89 17.17 -5.46
CA ASP A 104 -12.85 16.30 -4.90
C ASP A 104 -12.70 14.99 -5.67
N GLU A 105 -13.59 14.69 -6.63
CA GLU A 105 -13.55 13.44 -7.36
C GLU A 105 -12.25 13.33 -8.19
N PRO A 106 -11.49 12.23 -8.04
CA PRO A 106 -10.27 12.04 -8.80
C PRO A 106 -10.59 11.88 -10.29
N ASN A 107 -9.69 12.38 -11.14
CA ASN A 107 -9.76 12.15 -12.58
C ASN A 107 -9.72 10.62 -12.88
N PRO A 108 -10.53 10.12 -13.83
CA PRO A 108 -10.50 8.71 -14.27
C PRO A 108 -9.12 8.11 -14.52
N VAL A 109 -8.14 8.91 -14.98
CA VAL A 109 -6.76 8.46 -15.19
C VAL A 109 -6.12 7.97 -13.90
N ILE A 110 -6.37 8.62 -12.77
CA ILE A 110 -5.86 8.19 -11.46
C ILE A 110 -6.45 6.84 -11.07
N GLY A 111 -7.77 6.65 -11.27
CA GLY A 111 -8.42 5.36 -11.05
C GLY A 111 -7.81 4.24 -11.89
N LEU A 112 -7.47 4.51 -13.15
CA LEU A 112 -6.81 3.53 -14.02
C LEU A 112 -5.40 3.17 -13.52
N LEU A 113 -4.63 4.17 -13.06
CA LEU A 113 -3.31 3.94 -12.45
C LEU A 113 -3.41 3.12 -11.16
N THR A 114 -4.40 3.39 -10.31
CA THR A 114 -4.67 2.62 -9.10
C THR A 114 -4.97 1.15 -9.43
N ILE A 115 -5.83 0.88 -10.43
CA ILE A 115 -6.13 -0.49 -10.86
C ILE A 115 -4.88 -1.18 -11.41
N GLY A 116 -4.14 -0.52 -12.30
CA GLY A 116 -2.90 -1.07 -12.87
C GLY A 116 -1.86 -1.39 -11.79
N GLY A 117 -1.67 -0.48 -10.83
CA GLY A 117 -0.79 -0.68 -9.68
C GLY A 117 -1.24 -1.85 -8.80
N ALA A 118 -2.54 -1.95 -8.50
CA ALA A 118 -3.10 -3.05 -7.72
C ALA A 118 -2.93 -4.41 -8.40
N LEU A 119 -3.05 -4.48 -9.74
CA LEU A 119 -2.80 -5.71 -10.51
C LEU A 119 -1.32 -6.11 -10.52
N GLY A 120 -0.40 -5.14 -10.54
CA GLY A 120 1.04 -5.39 -10.47
C GLY A 120 1.54 -5.77 -9.08
N TYR A 121 0.85 -5.34 -8.02
CA TYR A 121 1.31 -5.46 -6.64
C TYR A 121 1.56 -6.90 -6.14
N PRO A 122 0.71 -7.90 -6.47
CA PRO A 122 0.98 -9.29 -6.11
C PRO A 122 2.33 -9.80 -6.63
N PHE A 123 2.75 -9.38 -7.84
CA PHE A 123 4.04 -9.78 -8.40
C PHE A 123 5.20 -9.20 -7.60
N TYR A 124 5.10 -7.94 -7.15
CA TYR A 124 6.06 -7.34 -6.24
C TYR A 124 6.17 -8.14 -4.92
N ILE A 125 5.04 -8.54 -4.32
CA ILE A 125 5.03 -9.34 -3.09
C ILE A 125 5.70 -10.70 -3.31
N LEU A 126 5.40 -11.38 -4.42
CA LEU A 126 6.01 -12.67 -4.77
C LEU A 126 7.54 -12.56 -4.92
N VAL A 127 8.02 -11.54 -5.63
CA VAL A 127 9.46 -11.28 -5.79
C VAL A 127 10.10 -11.03 -4.44
N LEU A 128 9.51 -10.18 -3.59
CA LEU A 128 10.08 -9.85 -2.29
C LEU A 128 10.18 -11.07 -1.37
N ASN A 129 9.14 -11.91 -1.33
CA ASN A 129 9.15 -13.15 -0.57
C ASN A 129 10.21 -14.13 -1.09
N THR A 130 10.35 -14.25 -2.42
CA THR A 130 11.38 -15.10 -3.05
C THR A 130 12.78 -14.67 -2.62
N ILE A 131 13.07 -13.37 -2.67
CA ILE A 131 14.37 -12.81 -2.27
C ILE A 131 14.61 -13.01 -0.77
N ALA A 132 13.60 -12.74 0.05
CA ALA A 132 13.69 -12.86 1.51
C ALA A 132 13.93 -14.30 1.97
N MET A 133 13.33 -15.28 1.30
CA MET A 133 13.48 -16.70 1.61
C MET A 133 14.82 -17.28 1.11
N ASN A 134 15.44 -16.73 0.08
CA ASN A 134 16.71 -17.24 -0.46
C ASN A 134 17.95 -16.76 0.32
N ARG A 135 17.81 -15.83 1.29
CA ARG A 135 18.92 -15.24 2.06
C ARG A 135 19.07 -15.77 3.49
N ALA A 136 18.20 -16.66 3.96
CA ALA A 136 18.31 -17.22 5.31
C ALA A 136 19.12 -18.54 5.38
N CYS A 137 19.91 -18.82 4.34
CA CYS A 137 20.82 -19.96 4.20
C CYS A 137 22.28 -19.54 4.45
#